data_AF-A0A9Q3UHN5-F1
#
_entry.id   AF-A0A9Q3UHN5-F1
#
_cell.length_a   1.000
_cell.length_b   1.000
_cell.length_c   1.000
_cell.angle_alpha   90.00
_cell.angle_beta   90.00
_cell.angle_gamma   90.00
#
_symmetry.space_group_name_H-M   'P 1'
#
loop_
_entity.id
_entity.type
_entity.pdbx_description
1 polymer ?
#
loop_
_entity_poly.entity_id
_entity_poly.type
_entity_poly.pdbx_seq_one_letter_code
_entity_poly.pdbx_strand_id
1 'polypeptide(L)'
;MKIIELGIYGIEISHHSDAHGCAITSQMKEPDSLENEAFNAAVDGLESIILGHFAAGVDVTTTAYLEGIETAYDAIGTHFS
;
A
#
# COMPACT_ATOMS: atom_id res chain seq x y z
N MET A 1 -14.49 0.25 13.72
CA MET A 1 -13.56 0.39 12.59
C MET A 1 -12.74 1.64 12.83
N LYS A 2 -11.41 1.51 12.88
CA LYS A 2 -10.46 2.61 12.95
C LYS A 2 -9.77 2.73 11.59
N ILE A 3 -9.41 3.94 11.21
CA ILE A 3 -8.68 4.23 9.98
C ILE A 3 -7.36 4.88 10.36
N ILE A 4 -6.30 4.46 9.70
CA ILE A 4 -4.98 5.09 9.77
C ILE A 4 -4.66 5.59 8.37
N GLU A 5 -4.41 6.89 8.26
CA GLU A 5 -3.94 7.55 7.04
C GLU A 5 -2.42 7.60 7.10
N LEU A 6 -1.73 7.12 6.06
CA LEU A 6 -0.26 7.12 6.02
C LEU A 6 0.33 8.43 5.49
N GLY A 7 -0.49 9.34 4.95
CA GLY A 7 -0.06 10.66 4.45
C GLY A 7 0.63 10.64 3.08
N ILE A 8 0.79 9.47 2.45
CA ILE A 8 1.35 9.28 1.11
C ILE A 8 0.38 8.47 0.24
N TYR A 9 0.34 8.78 -1.07
CA TYR A 9 -0.41 8.06 -2.11
C TYR A 9 -1.88 7.72 -1.79
N GLY A 10 -2.52 8.49 -0.91
CA GLY A 10 -3.87 8.20 -0.43
C GLY A 10 -4.01 6.85 0.28
N ILE A 11 -2.93 6.33 0.89
CA ILE A 11 -2.96 5.03 1.57
C ILE A 11 -3.74 5.13 2.89
N GLU A 12 -4.76 4.30 3.00
CA GLU A 12 -5.60 4.14 4.18
C GLU A 12 -5.62 2.68 4.61
N ILE A 13 -5.41 2.43 5.90
CA ILE A 13 -5.60 1.11 6.50
C ILE A 13 -6.80 1.15 7.43
N SER A 14 -7.84 0.40 7.07
CA SER A 14 -9.00 0.18 7.92
C SER A 14 -8.77 -1.07 8.77
N HIS A 15 -9.01 -0.98 10.08
CA HIS A 15 -8.84 -2.13 10.97
C HIS A 15 -9.85 -2.18 12.12
N HIS A 16 -10.08 -3.39 12.61
CA HIS A 16 -10.90 -3.66 13.78
C HIS A 16 -10.05 -3.99 15.01
N SER A 17 -10.68 -4.01 16.19
CA SER A 17 -10.04 -4.35 17.47
C SER A 17 -9.90 -5.87 17.70
N ASP A 18 -10.60 -6.67 16.90
CA ASP A 18 -10.69 -8.12 16.92
C ASP A 18 -9.98 -8.75 15.70
N ALA A 19 -9.47 -9.97 15.89
CA ALA A 19 -8.31 -10.55 15.20
C ALA A 19 -8.42 -10.80 13.67
N HIS A 20 -9.51 -10.42 13.03
CA HIS A 20 -9.78 -10.75 11.63
C HIS A 20 -10.36 -9.55 10.88
N GLY A 21 -9.49 -8.67 10.39
CA GLY A 21 -9.90 -7.64 9.44
C GLY A 21 -9.03 -6.41 9.50
N CYS A 22 -7.98 -6.40 8.66
CA CYS A 22 -7.43 -5.16 8.14
C CYS A 22 -7.59 -5.16 6.62
N ALA A 23 -7.84 -3.99 6.06
CA ALA A 23 -7.89 -3.79 4.61
C ALA A 23 -7.14 -2.49 4.27
N ILE A 24 -6.51 -2.49 3.10
CA ILE A 24 -5.77 -1.35 2.58
C ILE A 24 -6.47 -0.83 1.31
N THR A 25 -6.48 0.48 1.15
CA THR A 25 -6.83 1.15 -0.10
C THR A 25 -5.79 2.22 -0.40
N SER A 26 -5.57 2.55 -1.67
CA SER A 26 -4.67 3.62 -2.08
C SER A 26 -5.12 4.27 -3.40
N GLN A 27 -4.41 5.30 -3.82
CA GLN A 27 -4.51 5.92 -5.14
C GLN A 27 -3.29 5.58 -6.04
N MET A 28 -2.57 4.49 -5.73
CA MET A 28 -1.35 4.09 -6.45
C MET A 28 -1.61 3.36 -7.76
N LYS A 29 -2.78 2.74 -7.93
CA LYS A 29 -3.10 1.98 -9.16
C LYS A 29 -3.55 2.90 -10.28
N GLU A 30 -3.20 2.52 -11.50
CA GLU A 30 -3.71 3.14 -12.72
C GLU A 30 -5.09 2.55 -13.09
N PRO A 31 -5.86 3.18 -14.01
CA PRO A 31 -7.14 2.64 -14.44
C PRO A 31 -7.04 1.20 -14.94
N ASP A 32 -8.00 0.35 -14.55
CA ASP A 32 -8.03 -1.06 -14.95
C ASP A 32 -8.10 -1.21 -16.47
N SER A 33 -6.99 -1.63 -17.06
CA SER A 33 -6.82 -1.89 -18.48
C SER A 33 -5.78 -3.01 -18.68
N LEU A 34 -5.79 -3.63 -19.86
CA LEU A 34 -4.78 -4.65 -20.20
C LEU A 34 -3.35 -4.09 -20.23
N GLU A 35 -3.20 -2.79 -20.52
CA GLU A 35 -1.90 -2.11 -20.53
C GLU A 35 -1.36 -1.91 -19.11
N ASN A 36 -2.25 -1.66 -18.15
CA ASN A 36 -1.89 -1.38 -16.76
C ASN A 36 -1.88 -2.63 -15.85
N GLU A 37 -2.33 -3.79 -16.34
CA GLU A 37 -2.50 -5.00 -15.52
C GLU A 37 -1.22 -5.38 -14.76
N ALA A 38 -0.07 -5.34 -15.42
CA ALA A 38 1.21 -5.68 -14.82
C ALA A 38 1.67 -4.65 -13.76
N PHE A 39 1.45 -3.37 -14.03
CA PHE A 39 1.73 -2.29 -13.07
C PHE A 39 0.81 -2.41 -11.84
N ASN A 40 -0.50 -2.56 -12.05
CA ASN A 40 -1.48 -2.71 -10.99
C ASN A 40 -1.22 -3.95 -10.13
N ALA A 41 -0.77 -5.05 -10.74
CA ALA A 41 -0.37 -6.26 -10.01
C ALA A 41 0.89 -6.03 -9.14
N ALA A 42 1.85 -5.22 -9.60
CA ALA A 42 3.00 -4.85 -8.79
C ALA A 42 2.61 -3.94 -7.61
N VAL A 43 1.70 -2.99 -7.85
CA VAL A 43 1.11 -2.14 -6.80
C VAL A 43 0.32 -2.97 -5.79
N ASP A 44 -0.47 -3.95 -6.23
CA ASP A 44 -1.16 -4.92 -5.37
C ASP A 44 -0.20 -5.67 -4.44
N GLY A 45 0.96 -6.06 -4.97
CA GLY A 45 2.03 -6.67 -4.19
C GLY A 45 2.56 -5.73 -3.10
N LEU A 46 2.82 -4.46 -3.43
CA LEU A 46 3.27 -3.44 -2.48
C LEU A 46 2.21 -3.19 -1.39
N GLU A 47 0.95 -3.01 -1.77
CA GLU A 47 -0.18 -2.84 -0.84
C GLU A 47 -0.30 -4.03 0.12
N SER A 48 -0.17 -5.26 -0.39
CA SER A 48 -0.24 -6.49 0.40
C SER A 48 0.89 -6.58 1.44
N ILE A 49 2.10 -6.15 1.09
CA ILE A 49 3.23 -6.10 2.03
C ILE A 49 2.97 -5.08 3.13
N ILE A 50 2.48 -3.88 2.79
CA ILE A 50 2.15 -2.83 3.76
C ILE A 50 1.09 -3.33 4.74
N LEU A 51 0.00 -3.93 4.22
CA LEU A 51 -1.06 -4.49 5.04
C LEU A 51 -0.56 -5.65 5.93
N GLY A 52 0.28 -6.53 5.38
CA GLY A 52 0.88 -7.63 6.12
C GLY A 52 1.79 -7.18 7.26
N HIS A 53 2.61 -6.15 7.03
CA HIS A 53 3.45 -5.54 8.07
C HIS A 53 2.61 -4.88 9.16
N PHE A 54 1.58 -4.11 8.78
CA PHE A 54 0.64 -3.54 9.75
C PHE A 54 -0.03 -4.63 10.59
N ALA A 55 -0.54 -5.69 9.97
CA ALA A 55 -1.17 -6.82 10.65
C ALA A 55 -0.21 -7.56 11.59
N ALA A 56 1.09 -7.57 11.27
CA ALA A 56 2.15 -8.14 12.09
C ALA A 56 2.63 -7.23 13.24
N GLY A 57 2.07 -6.01 13.36
CA GLY A 57 2.43 -5.05 14.41
C GLY A 57 3.65 -4.18 14.09
N VAL A 58 4.10 -4.14 12.83
CA VAL A 58 5.10 -3.18 12.37
C VAL A 58 4.46 -1.79 12.32
N ASP A 59 5.15 -0.79 12.87
CA ASP A 59 4.72 0.60 12.76
C ASP A 59 4.98 1.14 11.35
N VAL A 60 3.94 1.09 10.52
CA VAL A 60 3.94 1.56 9.12
C VAL A 60 3.81 3.08 9.00
N THR A 61 3.70 3.81 10.12
CA THR A 61 3.54 5.28 10.12
C THR A 61 4.86 6.03 10.25
N THR A 62 5.96 5.31 10.49
CA THR A 62 7.28 5.93 10.66
C THR A 62 7.79 6.51 9.34
N THR A 63 8.48 7.66 9.41
CA THR A 63 9.06 8.32 8.23
C THR A 63 9.94 7.39 7.40
N ALA A 64 10.80 6.58 8.04
CA ALA A 64 11.67 5.65 7.33
C ALA A 64 10.89 4.54 6.58
N TYR A 65 9.75 4.11 7.10
CA TYR A 65 8.88 3.15 6.41
C TYR A 65 8.21 3.79 5.20
N LEU A 66 7.73 5.02 5.34
CA LEU A 66 7.10 5.78 4.26
C LEU A 66 8.09 6.07 3.12
N GLU A 67 9.32 6.51 3.43
CA GLU A 67 10.40 6.69 2.42
C GLU A 67 10.68 5.39 1.64
N GLY A 68 10.59 4.23 2.33
CA GLY A 68 10.73 2.92 1.71
C GLY A 68 9.59 2.59 0.74
N ILE A 69 8.34 2.94 1.09
CA ILE A 69 7.18 2.81 0.18
C ILE A 69 7.37 3.69 -1.05
N GLU A 70 7.74 4.96 -0.86
CA GLU A 70 7.95 5.90 -1.97
C GLU A 70 9.02 5.38 -2.94
N THR A 71 10.15 4.91 -2.40
CA THR A 71 11.23 4.31 -3.19
C THR A 71 10.75 3.06 -3.97
N ALA A 72 9.94 2.20 -3.33
CA ALA A 72 9.41 1.01 -3.98
C ALA A 72 8.41 1.35 -5.09
N TYR A 73 7.53 2.32 -4.86
CA TYR A 73 6.56 2.78 -5.85
C TYR A 73 7.25 3.45 -7.04
N ASP A 74 8.25 4.30 -6.81
CA ASP A 74 9.06 4.92 -7.88
C ASP A 74 9.79 3.87 -8.73
N ALA A 75 10.31 2.80 -8.11
CA ALA A 75 10.95 1.70 -8.82
C ALA A 75 9.96 0.90 -9.68
N ILE A 76 8.73 0.67 -9.20
CA ILE A 76 7.65 0.05 -9.98
C ILE A 76 7.33 0.95 -11.17
N GLY A 77 7.07 2.25 -10.94
CA GLY A 77 6.77 3.22 -12.01
C GLY A 77 7.86 3.26 -13.08
N THR A 78 9.12 3.27 -12.68
CA THR A 78 10.27 3.26 -13.62
C THR A 78 10.36 1.97 -14.45
N HIS A 79 9.90 0.83 -13.92
CA HIS A 79 9.93 -0.44 -14.65
C HIS A 79 8.86 -0.54 -15.74
N PHE A 80 7.72 0.13 -15.54
CA PHE A 80 6.55 0.07 -16.42
C PHE A 80 6.34 1.34 -17.26
N SER A 81 7.24 2.33 -17.15
CA SER A 81 7.26 3.57 -17.96
C SER A 81 7.81 3.39 -19.36
#